data_AF-L5KMM4-F1
#
_entry.id   AF-L5KMM4-F1
#
_cell.length_a   1.000
_cell.length_b   1.000
_cell.length_c   1.000
_cell.angle_alpha   90.00
_cell.angle_beta   90.00
_cell.angle_gamma   90.00
#
_symmetry.space_group_name_H-M   'P 1'
#
loop_
_entity.id
_entity.type
_entity.pdbx_description
1 polymer ?
#
loop_
_entity_poly.entity_id
_entity_poly.type
_entity_poly.pdbx_seq_one_letter_code
_entity_poly.pdbx_strand_id
1 'polypeptide(L)'
;MCSLLLPPKTAKEKKAKGKKVAPASAVMKKQQAKKVVNPLFEKRPKNLGIGQDIQTKRDLTHFVKWPQYIQLQWQRDFLYKHLKVPPAINQFSQALDHQTATQLFKLAFKYRPETKQEKKQRSLS
;
A
#
# COMPACT_ATOMS: atom_id res chain seq x y z
N MET A 1 -2.11 3.32 2.34
CA MET A 1 -1.58 2.22 1.53
C MET A 1 -0.48 2.79 0.66
N CYS A 2 0.78 2.56 1.06
CA CYS A 2 1.96 3.09 0.38
C CYS A 2 2.14 2.33 -0.95
N SER A 3 1.80 2.95 -2.07
CA SER A 3 2.07 2.41 -3.40
C SER A 3 3.54 2.62 -3.73
N LEU A 4 4.34 1.55 -3.60
CA LEU A 4 5.71 1.52 -4.09
C LEU A 4 5.71 1.69 -5.62
N LEU A 5 6.34 2.79 -6.04
CA LEU A 5 6.65 3.17 -7.41
C LEU A 5 7.67 2.18 -7.99
N LEU A 6 7.39 1.57 -9.15
CA LEU A 6 8.37 0.81 -9.95
C LEU A 6 8.92 1.69 -11.09
N PRO A 7 10.23 1.66 -11.39
CA PRO A 7 10.84 2.54 -12.39
C PRO A 7 10.63 2.07 -13.84
N PRO A 8 10.55 3.01 -14.81
CA PRO A 8 10.34 2.71 -16.23
C PRO A 8 11.62 2.22 -16.92
N LYS A 9 11.49 1.17 -17.75
CA LYS A 9 12.59 0.67 -18.60
C LYS A 9 12.72 1.51 -19.86
N THR A 10 13.95 1.93 -20.15
CA THR A 10 14.35 2.75 -21.30
C THR A 10 14.28 1.96 -22.61
N ALA A 11 13.69 2.57 -23.64
CA ALA A 11 13.69 2.06 -25.01
C ALA A 11 14.97 2.53 -25.72
N LYS A 12 15.75 1.59 -26.27
CA LYS A 12 16.84 1.91 -27.22
C LYS A 12 16.29 1.89 -28.64
N GLU A 13 16.45 3.03 -29.31
CA GLU A 13 16.24 3.25 -30.75
C GLU A 13 16.91 2.18 -31.62
N LYS A 14 16.20 1.75 -32.67
CA LYS A 14 16.77 1.02 -33.81
C LYS A 14 16.85 1.97 -35.01
N LYS A 15 18.07 2.23 -35.49
CA LYS A 15 18.31 2.82 -36.82
C LYS A 15 18.20 1.77 -37.93
N ALA A 16 17.72 2.25 -39.06
CA ALA A 16 17.37 1.56 -40.30
C ALA A 16 18.53 0.87 -41.02
N LYS A 17 18.25 -0.22 -41.77
CA LYS A 17 18.56 -0.37 -43.22
C LYS A 17 17.97 -1.67 -43.81
N GLY A 18 17.16 -1.52 -44.87
CA GLY A 18 17.25 -2.33 -46.10
C GLY A 18 16.76 -3.79 -46.12
N LYS A 19 15.46 -3.97 -46.38
CA LYS A 19 14.79 -4.99 -47.23
C LYS A 19 15.52 -6.32 -47.54
N LYS A 20 15.10 -7.40 -46.85
CA LYS A 20 14.92 -8.73 -47.45
C LYS A 20 13.50 -9.20 -47.16
N VAL A 21 12.80 -9.61 -48.21
CA VAL A 21 11.40 -10.08 -48.20
C VAL A 21 11.31 -11.32 -47.31
N ALA A 22 10.41 -11.29 -46.32
CA ALA A 22 10.10 -12.43 -45.46
C ALA A 22 8.76 -13.05 -45.89
N PRO A 23 8.63 -14.39 -45.92
CA PRO A 23 7.39 -15.06 -46.22
C PRO A 23 6.38 -14.91 -45.06
N ALA A 24 5.09 -15.01 -45.40
CA ALA A 24 3.95 -14.77 -44.52
C ALA A 24 4.04 -15.50 -43.17
N SER A 25 3.65 -14.83 -42.09
CA SER A 25 3.62 -15.37 -40.74
C SER A 25 2.61 -16.52 -40.64
N ALA A 26 3.10 -17.76 -40.64
CA ALA A 26 2.34 -18.91 -40.20
C ALA A 26 1.88 -18.67 -38.75
N VAL A 27 0.58 -18.80 -38.52
CA VAL A 27 -0.05 -18.78 -37.20
C VAL A 27 0.58 -19.89 -36.37
N MET A 28 1.59 -19.56 -35.57
CA MET A 28 2.10 -20.44 -34.53
C MET A 28 1.02 -20.57 -33.47
N LYS A 29 0.19 -21.61 -33.58
CA LYS A 29 -0.53 -22.17 -32.44
C LYS A 29 0.53 -22.52 -31.40
N LYS A 30 0.58 -21.74 -30.33
CA LYS A 30 1.38 -22.01 -29.14
C LYS A 30 0.92 -23.37 -28.60
N GLN A 31 1.64 -24.43 -28.94
CA GLN A 31 1.40 -25.76 -28.40
C GLN A 31 1.60 -25.68 -26.90
N GLN A 32 0.53 -25.92 -26.14
CA GLN A 32 0.62 -26.09 -24.70
C GLN A 32 1.45 -27.35 -24.45
N ALA A 33 2.67 -27.16 -23.94
CA ALA A 33 3.51 -28.25 -23.48
C ALA A 33 2.76 -29.03 -22.39
N LYS A 34 2.42 -30.28 -22.68
CA LYS A 34 1.87 -31.21 -21.68
C LYS A 34 2.97 -31.49 -20.67
N LYS A 35 2.80 -31.03 -19.43
CA LYS A 35 3.71 -31.33 -18.33
C LYS A 35 3.67 -32.84 -18.09
N VAL A 36 4.82 -33.50 -18.17
CA VAL A 36 4.99 -34.91 -17.79
C VAL A 36 4.68 -35.01 -16.28
N VAL A 37 3.54 -35.60 -15.92
CA VAL A 37 3.15 -35.79 -14.52
C VAL A 37 3.68 -37.15 -14.08
N ASN A 38 4.51 -37.16 -13.05
CA ASN A 38 5.07 -38.37 -12.48
C ASN A 38 3.95 -39.16 -11.76
N PRO A 39 3.70 -40.45 -12.07
CA PRO A 39 2.59 -41.23 -11.52
C PRO A 39 2.65 -41.45 -10.00
N LEU A 40 3.80 -41.15 -9.36
CA LEU A 40 3.97 -41.23 -7.91
C LEU A 40 3.31 -40.07 -7.14
N PHE A 41 2.89 -38.99 -7.80
CA PHE A 41 2.28 -37.84 -7.13
C PHE A 41 0.76 -37.84 -7.32
N GLU A 42 0.05 -38.18 -6.23
CA GLU A 42 -1.40 -38.07 -6.14
C GLU A 42 -1.83 -36.72 -5.56
N LYS A 43 -2.96 -36.17 -6.03
CA LYS A 43 -3.58 -34.99 -5.40
C LYS A 43 -4.31 -35.42 -4.14
N ARG A 44 -3.87 -34.93 -2.98
CA ARG A 44 -4.51 -35.17 -1.67
C ARG A 44 -5.02 -33.85 -1.07
N PRO A 45 -6.22 -33.38 -1.45
CA PRO A 45 -6.80 -32.18 -0.85
C PRO A 45 -7.25 -32.46 0.59
N LYS A 46 -7.06 -31.49 1.49
CA LYS A 46 -7.54 -31.55 2.88
C LYS A 46 -8.94 -30.94 2.98
N ASN A 47 -9.81 -31.57 3.75
CA ASN A 47 -11.16 -31.09 4.02
C ASN A 47 -11.17 -30.27 5.32
N LEU A 48 -11.16 -28.94 5.22
CA LEU A 48 -11.08 -28.02 6.38
C LEU A 48 -12.46 -27.65 6.98
N GLY A 49 -13.46 -28.49 6.75
CA GLY A 49 -14.81 -28.33 7.31
C GLY A 49 -14.84 -28.60 8.82
N ILE A 50 -15.96 -28.26 9.46
CA ILE A 50 -16.15 -28.52 10.90
C ILE A 50 -16.11 -30.04 11.14
N GLY A 51 -15.25 -30.50 12.05
CA GLY A 51 -15.14 -31.92 12.43
C GLY A 51 -14.34 -32.82 11.48
N GLN A 52 -13.64 -32.24 10.49
CA GLN A 52 -12.78 -32.96 9.54
C GLN A 52 -11.30 -32.70 9.86
N ASP A 53 -10.49 -32.29 8.88
CA ASP A 53 -9.06 -32.03 9.07
C ASP A 53 -8.78 -30.75 9.89
N ILE A 54 -7.59 -30.68 10.51
CA ILE A 54 -7.15 -29.50 11.27
C ILE A 54 -7.14 -28.24 10.39
N GLN A 55 -7.77 -27.17 10.89
CA GLN A 55 -7.83 -25.89 10.22
C GLN A 55 -6.42 -25.32 9.98
N THR A 56 -6.22 -24.75 8.79
CA THR A 56 -4.94 -24.09 8.46
C THR A 56 -4.76 -22.84 9.34
N LYS A 57 -3.50 -22.46 9.61
CA LYS A 57 -3.20 -21.19 10.30
C LYS A 57 -3.75 -20.02 9.47
N ARG A 58 -4.72 -19.31 10.05
CA ARG A 58 -5.35 -18.10 9.47
C ARG A 58 -4.93 -16.86 10.22
N ASP A 59 -5.23 -15.70 9.67
CA ASP A 59 -5.07 -14.45 10.40
C ASP A 59 -6.02 -14.43 11.61
N LEU A 60 -5.43 -14.20 12.80
CA LEU A 60 -6.13 -14.13 14.08
C LEU A 60 -6.14 -12.71 14.66
N THR A 61 -5.65 -11.70 13.92
CA THR A 61 -5.56 -10.29 14.37
C THR A 61 -6.82 -9.79 15.09
N HIS A 62 -8.02 -10.14 14.62
CA HIS A 62 -9.28 -9.75 15.27
C HIS A 62 -9.62 -10.52 16.56
N PHE A 63 -9.11 -11.75 16.70
CA PHE A 63 -9.40 -12.66 17.82
C PHE A 63 -8.29 -12.67 18.87
N VAL A 64 -7.17 -11.99 18.60
CA VAL A 64 -6.08 -11.83 19.55
C VAL A 64 -6.53 -10.93 20.69
N LYS A 65 -6.20 -11.34 21.92
CA LYS A 65 -6.29 -10.46 23.08
C LYS A 65 -5.20 -9.39 22.98
N TRP A 66 -5.58 -8.21 22.48
CA TRP A 66 -4.66 -7.08 22.32
C TRP A 66 -4.15 -6.54 23.66
N PRO A 67 -2.94 -5.95 23.70
CA PRO A 67 -2.42 -5.25 24.87
C PRO A 67 -3.38 -4.17 25.40
N GLN A 68 -3.38 -3.97 26.72
CA GLN A 68 -4.35 -3.11 27.40
C GLN A 68 -4.36 -1.66 26.89
N TYR A 69 -3.19 -1.09 26.57
CA TYR A 69 -3.11 0.30 26.08
C TYR A 69 -3.79 0.48 24.72
N ILE A 70 -3.76 -0.53 23.86
CA ILE A 70 -4.43 -0.50 22.55
C ILE A 70 -5.95 -0.57 22.74
N GLN A 71 -6.40 -1.45 23.64
CA GLN A 71 -7.82 -1.58 23.97
C GLN A 71 -8.39 -0.27 24.51
N LEU A 72 -7.66 0.40 25.42
CA LEU A 72 -8.05 1.70 25.97
C LEU A 72 -8.14 2.79 24.89
N GLN A 73 -7.20 2.81 23.94
CA GLN A 73 -7.25 3.74 22.81
C GLN A 73 -8.49 3.52 21.95
N TRP A 74 -8.78 2.28 21.58
CA TRP A 74 -9.97 1.96 20.79
C TRP A 74 -11.27 2.21 21.52
N GLN A 75 -11.35 1.89 22.81
CA GLN A 75 -12.51 2.19 23.65
C GLN A 75 -12.73 3.70 23.72
N ARG A 76 -11.67 4.50 23.86
CA ARG A 76 -11.75 5.96 23.85
C ARG A 76 -12.27 6.48 22.51
N ASP A 77 -11.75 6.00 21.39
CA ASP A 77 -12.22 6.38 20.06
C ASP A 77 -13.68 5.97 19.81
N PHE A 78 -14.05 4.78 20.27
CA PHE A 78 -15.44 4.30 20.24
C PHE A 78 -16.35 5.24 21.04
N LEU A 79 -15.95 5.60 22.26
CA LEU A 79 -16.71 6.48 23.13
C LEU A 79 -16.93 7.86 22.49
N TYR A 80 -15.90 8.46 21.89
CA TYR A 80 -16.03 9.76 21.22
C TYR A 80 -16.99 9.74 20.02
N LYS A 81 -17.10 8.61 19.32
CA LYS A 81 -18.02 8.46 18.19
C LYS A 81 -19.46 8.23 18.62
N HIS A 82 -19.66 7.49 19.72
CA HIS A 82 -20.99 7.06 20.16
C HIS A 82 -21.65 8.03 21.15
N LEU A 83 -20.86 8.73 21.96
CA LEU A 83 -21.40 9.76 22.85
C LEU A 83 -21.64 11.07 22.09
N LYS A 84 -22.59 11.86 22.60
CA LYS A 84 -22.85 13.21 22.09
C LYS A 84 -21.72 14.13 22.53
N VAL A 85 -20.85 14.48 21.59
CA VAL A 85 -19.75 15.43 21.81
C VAL A 85 -20.27 16.87 21.68
N PRO A 86 -20.00 17.77 22.64
CA PRO A 86 -20.36 19.18 22.54
C PRO A 86 -19.78 19.86 21.29
N PRO A 87 -20.48 20.84 20.67
CA PRO A 87 -20.05 21.48 19.42
C PRO A 87 -18.70 22.20 19.55
N ALA A 88 -18.41 22.77 20.74
CA ALA A 88 -17.13 23.39 21.04
C ALA A 88 -15.93 22.43 20.94
N ILE A 89 -16.16 21.13 21.09
CA ILE A 89 -15.13 20.09 20.92
C ILE A 89 -15.18 19.53 19.49
N ASN A 90 -16.39 19.34 18.96
CA ASN A 90 -16.58 18.76 17.62
C ASN A 90 -16.04 19.63 16.47
N GLN A 91 -15.92 20.94 16.66
CA GLN A 91 -15.31 21.83 15.67
C GLN A 91 -13.88 21.41 15.29
N PHE A 92 -13.13 20.76 16.19
CA PHE A 92 -11.77 20.29 15.92
C PHE A 92 -11.73 18.99 15.10
N SER A 93 -12.84 18.25 15.05
CA SER A 93 -12.97 17.09 14.17
C SER A 93 -13.29 17.51 12.73
N GLN A 94 -13.85 18.69 12.53
CA GLN A 94 -14.10 19.29 11.23
C GLN A 94 -12.85 20.03 10.75
N ALA A 95 -12.07 19.40 9.87
CA ALA A 95 -10.83 19.96 9.37
C ALA A 95 -11.00 20.63 7.99
N LEU A 96 -10.01 21.46 7.61
CA LEU A 96 -9.88 22.00 6.26
C LEU A 96 -9.71 20.89 5.22
N ASP A 97 -10.15 21.15 4.00
CA ASP A 97 -9.98 20.22 2.88
C ASP A 97 -8.50 20.07 2.49
N HIS A 98 -8.19 18.96 1.83
CA HIS A 98 -6.82 18.60 1.49
C HIS A 98 -6.13 19.62 0.56
N GLN A 99 -6.87 20.24 -0.38
CA GLN A 99 -6.28 21.16 -1.35
C GLN A 99 -5.88 22.46 -0.66
N THR A 100 -6.78 23.03 0.15
CA THR A 100 -6.52 24.23 0.94
C THR A 100 -5.43 24.00 1.98
N ALA A 101 -5.44 22.86 2.68
CA ALA A 101 -4.37 22.51 3.61
C ALA A 101 -2.99 22.47 2.93
N THR A 102 -2.90 21.90 1.73
CA THR A 102 -1.65 21.85 0.95
C THR A 102 -1.15 23.25 0.59
N GLN A 103 -2.06 24.15 0.17
CA GLN A 103 -1.71 25.53 -0.17
C GLN A 103 -1.23 26.31 1.06
N LEU A 104 -1.94 26.16 2.19
CA LEU A 104 -1.56 26.77 3.46
C LEU A 104 -0.19 26.29 3.94
N PHE A 105 0.08 24.98 3.89
CA PHE A 105 1.40 24.47 4.29
C PHE A 105 2.51 24.97 3.36
N LYS A 106 2.29 25.03 2.03
CA LYS A 106 3.27 25.62 1.10
C LYS A 106 3.61 27.06 1.47
N LEU A 107 2.61 27.86 1.83
CA LEU A 107 2.81 29.23 2.29
C LEU A 107 3.58 29.26 3.61
N ALA A 108 3.16 28.46 4.60
CA ALA A 108 3.80 28.40 5.91
C ALA A 108 5.27 27.96 5.82
N PHE A 109 5.62 27.05 4.90
CA PHE A 109 6.99 26.63 4.67
C PHE A 109 7.88 27.76 4.15
N LYS A 110 7.33 28.67 3.33
CA LYS A 110 8.07 29.84 2.83
C LYS A 110 8.47 30.80 3.96
N TYR A 111 7.66 30.89 5.01
CA TYR A 111 7.87 31.77 6.16
C TYR A 111 8.21 31.00 7.44
N ARG A 112 8.84 29.82 7.29
CA ARG A 112 9.24 29.01 8.44
C ARG A 112 10.32 29.76 9.24
N PRO A 113 10.23 29.81 10.59
CA PRO A 113 11.25 30.45 11.41
C PRO A 113 12.59 29.72 11.33
N GLU A 114 13.67 30.46 11.54
CA GLU A 114 15.04 29.95 11.55
C GLU A 114 15.22 28.82 12.58
N THR A 115 15.99 27.81 12.17
CA THR A 115 16.46 26.76 13.08
C THR A 115 17.54 27.30 14.02
N LYS A 116 17.77 26.62 15.14
CA LYS A 116 18.82 27.00 16.10
C LYS A 116 20.22 27.04 15.46
N GLN A 117 20.47 26.26 14.41
CA GLN A 117 21.74 26.23 13.69
C GLN A 117 21.87 27.44 12.76
N GLU A 118 20.84 27.75 11.96
CA GLU A 118 20.81 28.94 11.10
C GLU A 118 20.91 30.22 11.92
N LYS A 119 20.25 30.29 13.08
CA LYS A 119 20.38 31.42 14.00
C LYS A 119 21.81 31.61 14.51
N LYS A 120 22.54 30.51 14.75
CA LYS A 120 23.97 30.57 15.14
C LYS A 120 24.82 31.05 13.97
N GLN A 121 24.61 30.51 12.77
CA GLN A 121 25.33 30.96 11.56
C GLN A 121 25.08 32.45 11.29
N ARG A 122 23.83 32.91 11.42
CA ARG A 122 23.46 34.33 11.31
C ARG A 122 24.06 35.20 12.42
N SER A 123 24.26 34.66 13.63
CA SER A 123 24.90 35.38 14.73
C SER A 123 26.41 35.41 14.63
N LEU A 124 27.00 34.50 13.85
CA LEU A 124 28.44 34.39 13.60
C LEU A 124 28.84 35.16 12.33
N SER A 125 27.89 35.41 11.41
CA SER A 125 28.03 36.33 10.27
C SER A 125 27.89 37.78 10.70
#